data_AF-A0A1I8D2T7-F1
#
_entry.id   AF-A0A1I8D2T7-F1
#
_cell.length_a   1.000
_cell.length_b   1.000
_cell.length_c   1.000
_cell.angle_alpha   90.00
_cell.angle_beta   90.00
_cell.angle_gamma   90.00
#
_symmetry.space_group_name_H-M   'P 1'
#
loop_
_entity.id
_entity.type
_entity.pdbx_description
1 polymer ?
#
loop_
_entity_poly.entity_id
_entity_poly.type
_entity_poly.pdbx_seq_one_letter_code
_entity_poly.pdbx_strand_id
1 'polypeptide(L)'
;MNLIQIFGRKLSTEIPKRIIKNVEGKPFVVHETEFAGVTQRWNYRSEIVKRDKLDHKHKYIWMIFAGLSACGFVAFALIKTQVIEGRKEEMLAREKLRRDLKLSGEERKKIGPISNNLN
;
A
#
# COMPACT_ATOMS: atom_id res chain seq x y z
N MET A 1 30.99 -0.07 10.01
CA MET A 1 30.25 0.05 11.29
C MET A 1 30.79 1.27 12.02
N ASN A 2 30.00 2.34 12.11
CA ASN A 2 30.45 3.68 12.49
C ASN A 2 30.12 3.96 13.96
N LEU A 3 31.11 3.80 14.85
CA LEU A 3 30.96 3.90 16.32
C LEU A 3 30.58 5.30 16.83
N ILE A 4 30.72 6.33 15.99
CA ILE A 4 30.49 7.74 16.36
C ILE A 4 28.99 8.12 16.38
N GLN A 5 28.14 7.39 15.66
CA GLN A 5 26.70 7.69 15.60
C GLN A 5 25.91 7.22 16.83
N ILE A 6 26.47 6.34 17.65
CA ILE A 6 25.79 5.75 18.82
C ILE A 6 25.92 6.66 20.05
N PHE A 7 27.00 7.45 20.17
CA PHE A 7 27.24 8.30 21.33
C PHE A 7 26.53 9.67 21.29
N GLY A 8 26.08 10.13 20.11
CA GLY A 8 25.33 11.38 19.99
C GLY A 8 23.91 11.37 20.58
N ARG A 9 23.43 10.21 21.09
CA ARG A 9 22.07 10.06 21.64
C ARG A 9 21.95 10.25 23.15
N LYS A 10 23.04 10.53 23.88
CA LYS A 10 23.06 10.50 25.35
C LYS A 10 23.08 11.86 26.09
N LEU A 11 22.80 12.96 25.41
CA LEU A 11 22.70 14.29 26.06
C LEU A 11 21.59 15.15 25.43
N SER A 12 20.35 14.69 25.55
CA SER A 12 19.19 15.57 25.43
C SER A 12 18.20 15.18 26.52
N THR A 13 18.57 15.49 27.76
CA THR A 13 17.67 15.50 28.92
C THR A 13 16.86 16.79 29.01
N GLU A 14 16.92 17.63 27.98
CA GLU A 14 15.99 18.75 27.86
C GLU A 14 14.66 18.19 27.38
N ILE A 15 13.73 18.02 28.33
CA ILE A 15 12.31 17.88 28.03
C ILE A 15 11.99 19.02 27.06
N PRO A 16 11.61 18.75 25.80
CA PRO A 16 11.32 19.82 24.87
C PRO A 16 10.14 20.59 25.44
N LYS A 17 10.40 21.77 26.01
CA LYS A 17 9.37 22.75 26.35
C LYS A 17 8.77 23.19 25.01
N ARG A 18 7.78 22.43 24.52
CA ARG A 18 6.94 22.90 23.41
C ARG A 18 6.33 24.20 23.90
N ILE A 19 6.82 25.31 23.36
CA ILE A 19 6.17 26.60 23.49
C ILE A 19 4.83 26.43 22.80
N ILE A 20 3.78 26.23 23.59
CA ILE A 20 2.40 26.17 23.11
C ILE A 20 2.10 27.59 22.63
N LYS A 21 2.33 27.85 21.33
CA LYS A 21 1.83 29.05 20.69
C LYS A 21 0.31 28.99 20.82
N ASN A 22 -0.26 29.90 21.61
CA ASN A 22 -1.70 30.06 21.66
C ASN A 22 -2.16 30.45 20.25
N VAL A 23 -2.85 29.53 19.58
CA VAL A 23 -3.58 29.85 18.36
C VAL A 23 -4.69 30.80 18.80
N GLU A 24 -4.63 32.05 18.34
CA GLU A 24 -5.56 33.10 18.71
C GLU A 24 -7.01 32.66 18.45
N GLY A 25 -7.85 32.73 19.50
CA GLY A 25 -9.31 32.63 19.35
C GLY A 25 -10.02 31.46 20.02
N LYS A 26 -9.35 30.55 20.74
CA LYS A 26 -10.06 29.53 21.55
C LYS A 26 -9.46 29.38 22.96
N PRO A 27 -10.27 29.51 24.03
CA PRO A 27 -9.79 29.25 25.38
C PRO A 27 -9.39 27.77 25.48
N PHE A 28 -8.11 27.55 25.76
CA PHE A 28 -7.57 26.23 26.04
C PHE A 28 -7.90 25.90 27.50
N VAL A 29 -8.66 24.84 27.73
CA VAL A 29 -8.92 24.36 29.10
C VAL A 29 -7.60 23.87 29.65
N VAL A 30 -7.07 24.54 30.67
CA VAL A 30 -5.85 24.14 31.37
C VAL A 30 -6.28 23.45 32.65
N HIS A 31 -5.90 22.18 32.80
CA HIS A 31 -6.13 21.47 34.06
C HIS A 31 -4.94 21.71 34.98
N GLU A 32 -5.24 22.06 36.23
CA GLU A 32 -4.24 22.32 37.26
C GLU A 32 -4.48 21.34 38.42
N THR A 33 -3.40 20.75 38.91
CA THR A 33 -3.42 19.91 40.12
C THR A 33 -2.28 20.32 41.03
N GLU A 34 -2.57 20.47 42.32
CA GLU A 34 -1.57 20.75 43.34
C GLU A 34 -1.06 19.44 43.96
N PHE A 35 0.25 19.21 43.88
CA PHE A 35 0.91 18.09 44.56
C PHE A 35 2.13 18.63 45.32
N ALA A 36 2.18 18.37 46.63
CA ALA A 36 3.30 18.76 47.50
C ALA A 36 3.71 20.24 47.37
N GLY A 37 2.74 21.16 47.23
CA GLY A 37 2.99 22.60 47.09
C GLY A 37 3.45 23.04 45.69
N VAL A 38 3.50 22.13 44.72
CA VAL A 38 3.79 22.44 43.32
C VAL A 38 2.50 22.35 42.50
N THR A 39 2.18 23.42 41.79
CA THR A 39 1.09 23.46 40.81
C THR A 39 1.58 22.84 39.49
N GLN A 40 1.01 21.69 39.12
CA GLN A 40 1.29 21.04 37.86
C GLN A 40 0.15 21.26 36.86
N ARG A 41 0.49 21.86 35.72
CA ARG A 41 -0.41 22.01 34.57
C ARG A 41 -0.33 20.81 33.66
N TRP A 42 -1.47 20.24 33.30
CA TRP A 42 -1.55 19.11 32.38
C TRP A 42 -2.81 19.21 31.51
N ASN A 43 -2.82 18.52 30.38
CA ASN A 43 -4.00 18.46 29.49
C ASN A 43 -4.13 17.06 28.93
N TYR A 44 -5.37 16.68 28.59
CA TYR A 44 -5.60 15.41 27.93
C TYR A 44 -5.07 15.47 26.49
N ARG A 45 -4.41 14.39 26.04
CA ARG A 45 -3.92 14.28 24.66
C ARG A 45 -5.04 14.50 23.63
N SER A 46 -6.25 14.04 23.93
CA SER A 46 -7.43 14.22 23.08
C SER A 46 -7.82 15.69 22.90
N GLU A 47 -7.65 16.54 23.92
CA GLU A 47 -7.92 17.98 23.84
C GLU A 47 -6.91 18.69 22.93
N ILE A 48 -5.63 18.31 23.05
CA ILE A 48 -4.55 18.82 22.19
C ILE A 48 -4.80 18.40 20.72
N VAL A 49 -5.11 17.12 20.48
CA VAL A 49 -5.39 16.59 19.14
C VAL A 49 -6.59 17.27 18.50
N LYS A 50 -7.66 17.53 19.27
CA LYS A 50 -8.86 18.25 18.80
C LYS A 50 -8.57 19.71 18.47
N ARG A 51 -7.81 20.41 19.32
CA ARG A 51 -7.46 21.84 19.12
C ARG A 51 -6.65 22.03 17.84
N ASP A 52 -5.57 21.26 17.73
CA ASP A 52 -4.62 21.38 16.63
C ASP A 52 -5.15 20.71 15.35
N LYS A 53 -6.39 20.18 15.38
CA LYS A 53 -7.06 19.45 14.30
C LYS A 53 -6.18 18.34 13.73
N LEU A 54 -5.38 17.66 14.55
CA LEU A 54 -4.49 16.59 14.06
C LEU A 54 -5.29 15.39 13.54
N ASP A 55 -6.53 15.23 13.99
CA ASP A 55 -7.44 14.19 13.49
C ASP A 55 -8.10 14.63 12.18
N HIS A 56 -7.34 14.52 11.08
CA HIS A 56 -7.88 14.75 9.74
C HIS A 56 -8.70 13.55 9.29
N LYS A 57 -9.80 13.80 8.58
CA LYS A 57 -10.59 12.71 8.00
C LYS A 57 -9.80 12.07 6.85
N HIS A 58 -9.36 10.83 7.03
CA HIS A 58 -8.53 10.09 6.05
C HIS A 58 -9.32 9.62 4.81
N LYS A 59 -10.50 10.18 4.55
CA LYS A 59 -11.41 9.74 3.48
C LYS A 59 -10.73 9.76 2.11
N TYR A 60 -9.96 10.80 1.80
CA TYR A 60 -9.27 10.92 0.51
C TYR A 60 -8.20 9.84 0.31
N ILE A 61 -7.44 9.53 1.37
CA ILE A 61 -6.43 8.47 1.35
C ILE A 61 -7.11 7.12 1.06
N TRP A 62 -8.22 6.83 1.73
CA TRP A 62 -9.00 5.62 1.49
C TRP A 62 -9.61 5.56 0.08
N MET A 63 -10.09 6.69 -0.44
CA MET A 63 -10.61 6.77 -1.82
C MET A 63 -9.51 6.48 -2.86
N ILE A 64 -8.33 7.08 -2.69
CA ILE A 64 -7.18 6.85 -3.59
C ILE A 64 -6.72 5.40 -3.50
N PHE A 65 -6.60 4.86 -2.28
CA PHE A 65 -6.21 3.47 -2.05
C PHE A 65 -7.19 2.49 -2.72
N ALA A 66 -8.51 2.73 -2.58
CA ALA A 66 -9.52 1.93 -3.24
C ALA A 66 -9.44 2.04 -4.77
N GLY A 67 -9.21 3.25 -5.29
CA GLY A 67 -9.03 3.47 -6.73
C GLY A 67 -7.83 2.74 -7.31
N LEU A 68 -6.67 2.81 -6.65
CA LEU A 68 -5.46 2.10 -7.06
C LEU A 68 -5.64 0.57 -6.98
N SER A 69 -6.31 0.09 -5.93
CA SER A 69 -6.59 -1.33 -5.76
C SER A 69 -7.50 -1.87 -6.86
N ALA A 70 -8.56 -1.14 -7.20
CA ALA A 70 -9.46 -1.50 -8.30
C ALA A 70 -8.74 -1.48 -9.65
N CYS A 71 -7.92 -0.45 -9.91
CA CYS A 71 -7.12 -0.36 -11.13
C CYS A 71 -6.16 -1.55 -11.28
N GLY A 72 -5.44 -1.91 -10.20
CA GLY A 72 -4.57 -3.09 -10.18
C GLY A 72 -5.33 -4.39 -10.42
N PHE A 73 -6.54 -4.52 -9.86
CA PHE A 73 -7.39 -5.70 -10.08
C PHE A 73 -7.86 -5.82 -11.53
N VAL A 74 -8.26 -4.72 -12.17
CA VAL A 74 -8.66 -4.72 -13.58
C VAL A 74 -7.49 -5.12 -14.48
N ALA A 75 -6.30 -4.54 -14.25
CA ALA A 75 -5.10 -4.90 -15.01
C ALA A 75 -4.77 -6.40 -14.84
N PHE A 76 -4.87 -6.92 -13.63
CA PHE A 76 -4.67 -8.34 -13.35
C PHE A 76 -5.69 -9.24 -14.08
N ALA A 77 -6.96 -8.87 -14.07
CA ALA A 77 -8.02 -9.61 -14.76
C ALA A 77 -7.77 -9.67 -16.27
N LEU A 78 -7.40 -8.54 -16.90
CA LEU A 78 -7.11 -8.45 -18.33
C LEU A 78 -5.93 -9.34 -18.75
N ILE A 79 -4.85 -9.33 -17.97
CA ILE A 79 -3.69 -10.19 -18.26
C ILE A 79 -4.09 -11.67 -18.15
N LYS A 80 -4.89 -12.03 -17.14
CA LYS A 80 -5.38 -13.41 -16.98
C LYS A 80 -6.30 -13.84 -18.11
N THR A 81 -7.21 -12.98 -18.56
CA THR A 81 -8.11 -13.31 -19.69
C THR A 81 -7.31 -13.51 -20.97
N GLN A 82 -6.32 -12.66 -21.25
CA GLN A 82 -5.43 -12.82 -22.41
C GLN A 82 -4.68 -14.15 -22.41
N VAL A 83 -4.15 -14.59 -21.25
CA VAL A 83 -3.46 -15.89 -21.14
C VAL A 83 -4.41 -17.07 -21.40
N ILE A 84 -5.67 -16.96 -20.95
CA ILE A 84 -6.67 -18.00 -21.16
C ILE A 84 -7.11 -18.05 -22.63
N GLU A 85 -7.33 -16.89 -23.25
CA GLU A 85 -7.70 -16.77 -24.66
C GLU A 85 -6.60 -17.29 -25.57
N GLY A 86 -5.32 -16.93 -25.32
CA GLY A 86 -4.20 -17.47 -26.10
C GLY A 86 -4.12 -18.99 -26.07
N ARG A 87 -4.35 -19.63 -24.91
CA ARG A 87 -4.40 -21.10 -24.82
C ARG A 87 -5.56 -21.72 -25.61
N LYS A 88 -6.71 -21.05 -25.64
CA LYS A 88 -7.88 -21.49 -26.42
C LYS A 88 -7.63 -21.33 -27.92
N GLU A 89 -7.02 -20.22 -28.34
CA GLU A 89 -6.67 -19.96 -29.73
C GLU A 89 -5.63 -20.95 -30.26
N GLU A 90 -4.59 -21.27 -29.48
CA GLU A 90 -3.62 -22.30 -29.86
C GLU A 90 -4.27 -23.67 -30.03
N MET A 91 -5.24 -24.03 -29.18
CA MET A 91 -5.97 -25.29 -29.30
C MET A 91 -6.86 -25.30 -30.55
N LEU A 92 -7.59 -24.21 -30.80
CA LEU A 92 -8.43 -24.06 -31.99
C LEU A 92 -7.61 -24.04 -33.28
N ALA A 93 -6.43 -23.39 -33.27
CA ALA A 93 -5.52 -23.38 -34.41
C ALA A 93 -5.01 -24.79 -34.71
N ARG A 94 -4.67 -25.59 -33.68
CA ARG A 94 -4.31 -27.00 -33.84
C ARG A 94 -5.47 -27.83 -34.39
N GLU A 95 -6.70 -27.59 -33.95
CA GLU A 95 -7.87 -28.30 -34.46
C GLU A 95 -8.23 -27.92 -35.91
N LYS A 96 -8.08 -26.65 -36.28
CA LYS A 96 -8.24 -26.19 -37.67
C LYS A 96 -7.16 -26.78 -38.57
N LEU A 97 -5.89 -26.71 -38.16
CA LEU A 97 -4.79 -27.34 -38.89
C LEU A 97 -5.01 -28.86 -39.09
N ARG A 98 -5.50 -29.55 -38.05
CA ARG A 98 -5.85 -30.98 -38.15
C ARG A 98 -7.00 -31.26 -39.13
N ARG A 99 -7.97 -30.35 -39.25
CA ARG A 99 -9.07 -30.44 -40.22
C ARG A 99 -8.59 -30.16 -41.66
N ASP A 100 -7.79 -29.12 -41.85
CA ASP A 100 -7.34 -28.67 -43.16
C ASP A 100 -6.38 -29.67 -43.82
N LEU A 101 -5.52 -30.33 -43.04
CA LEU A 101 -4.62 -31.37 -43.56
C LEU A 101 -5.28 -32.75 -43.78
N LYS A 102 -6.58 -32.93 -43.50
CA LYS A 102 -7.30 -34.23 -43.61
C LYS A 102 -6.53 -35.42 -43.00
N LEU A 103 -5.78 -35.20 -41.92
CA LEU A 103 -4.91 -36.21 -41.32
C LEU A 103 -5.73 -37.34 -40.67
N SER A 104 -5.86 -38.47 -41.38
CA SER A 104 -6.40 -39.72 -40.86
C SER A 104 -5.28 -40.54 -40.20
N GLY A 105 -5.53 -41.05 -38.99
CA GLY A 105 -4.68 -42.05 -38.37
C GLY A 105 -3.32 -41.56 -37.83
N GLU A 106 -2.23 -42.19 -38.27
CA GLU A 106 -0.94 -42.28 -37.56
C GLU A 106 -0.11 -41.00 -37.50
N GLU A 107 -0.30 -40.04 -38.42
CA GLU A 107 0.42 -38.76 -38.40
C GLU A 107 -0.08 -37.80 -37.30
N ARG A 108 -1.22 -38.11 -36.67
CA ARG A 108 -1.79 -37.31 -35.56
C ARG A 108 -0.91 -37.25 -34.32
N LYS A 109 -0.02 -38.22 -34.10
CA LYS A 109 0.87 -38.28 -32.91
C LYS A 109 2.16 -37.48 -33.07
N LYS A 110 2.58 -37.14 -34.29
CA LYS A 110 3.87 -36.46 -34.55
C LYS A 110 3.83 -34.96 -34.34
N ILE A 111 2.66 -34.33 -34.35
CA ILE A 111 2.49 -32.90 -34.05
C ILE A 111 2.34 -32.72 -32.52
N GLY A 112 3.33 -33.18 -31.77
CA GLY A 112 3.59 -32.72 -30.40
C GLY A 112 4.23 -31.33 -30.42
N PRO A 113 4.30 -30.61 -29.29
CA PRO A 113 4.77 -29.23 -29.28
C PRO A 113 6.20 -29.17 -29.83
N ILE A 114 6.37 -28.57 -31.01
CA ILE A 114 7.66 -28.13 -31.50
C ILE A 114 8.15 -27.14 -30.46
N SER A 115 9.14 -27.55 -29.67
CA SER A 115 9.89 -26.66 -28.79
C SER A 115 10.50 -25.57 -29.67
N ASN A 116 9.98 -24.35 -29.57
CA ASN A 116 10.67 -23.17 -30.07
C ASN A 116 11.88 -22.92 -29.16
N ASN A 117 12.93 -23.71 -29.35
CA ASN A 117 14.30 -23.30 -29.06
C ASN A 117 14.80 -22.61 -30.32
N LEU A 118 14.57 -21.30 -30.41
CA LEU A 118 15.31 -20.42 -31.29
C LEU A 118 15.81 -19.28 -30.41
N ASN A 119 17.15 -19.21 -30.35
CA ASN A 119 18.04 -18.22 -29.74
C ASN A 119 17.45 -16.83 -29.47
#